data_AF-A0A851G2A3-F1
#
_entry.id   AF-A0A851G2A3-F1
#
_cell.length_a   1.000
_cell.length_b   1.000
_cell.length_c   1.000
_cell.angle_alpha   90.00
_cell.angle_beta   90.00
_cell.angle_gamma   90.00
#
_symmetry.space_group_name_H-M   'P 1'
#
loop_
_entity.id
_entity.type
_entity.pdbx_description
1 polymer ?
#
loop_
_entity_poly.entity_id
_entity_poly.type
_entity_poly.pdbx_seq_one_letter_code
_entity_poly.pdbx_strand_id
1 'polypeptide(L)' 'MLARYGITLKPGVTASVSNTDRYGEKQYAIYQGEHLFWRAWTYETGFLNDLERYLLEMQK' A
#
# COMPACT_ATOMS: atom_id res chain seq x y z
N MET A 1 5.85 -8.30 -1.81
CA MET A 1 6.87 -7.82 -0.86
C MET A 1 7.41 -6.50 -1.38
N LEU A 2 7.10 -5.38 -0.72
CA LEU A 2 7.35 -4.00 -1.16
C LEU A 2 8.85 -3.65 -1.33
N ALA A 3 9.74 -4.56 -0.91
CA ALA A 3 11.17 -4.53 -1.20
C ALA A 3 11.50 -4.44 -2.70
N ARG A 4 10.59 -4.81 -3.61
CA ARG A 4 10.82 -4.75 -5.07
C ARG A 4 10.83 -3.34 -5.68
N TYR A 5 10.34 -2.31 -4.99
CA TYR A 5 10.22 -0.96 -5.56
C TYR A 5 11.32 0.02 -5.11
N GLY A 6 12.28 -0.40 -4.27
CA GLY A 6 13.37 0.49 -3.81
C GLY A 6 12.91 1.71 -3.02
N ILE A 7 11.66 1.71 -2.56
CA ILE A 7 11.01 2.82 -1.87
C ILE A 7 11.45 2.84 -0.41
N THR A 8 12.14 3.91 0.00
CA THR A 8 12.38 4.20 1.42
C THR A 8 11.20 5.00 1.95
N LEU A 9 10.35 4.35 2.73
CA LEU A 9 9.22 5.01 3.38
C LEU A 9 9.70 5.90 4.54
N LYS A 10 8.99 7.00 4.80
CA LYS A 10 9.21 7.86 5.97
C LYS A 10 9.17 7.02 7.26
N PRO A 11 9.96 7.39 8.30
CA PRO A 11 9.88 6.71 9.60
C PRO A 11 8.45 6.63 10.14
N GLY A 12 8.05 5.45 10.61
CA GLY A 12 6.70 5.19 11.11
C GLY A 12 5.69 4.85 10.01
N VAL A 13 6.01 5.01 8.73
CA VAL A 13 5.15 4.52 7.65
C VAL A 13 5.43 3.05 7.38
N THR A 14 4.37 2.24 7.31
CA THR A 14 4.46 0.85 6.86
C THR A 14 3.46 0.60 5.76
N ALA A 15 3.78 -0.34 4.87
CA ALA A 15 2.83 -0.82 3.88
C ALA A 15 2.79 -2.36 3.94
N SER A 16 1.59 -2.91 3.87
CA SER A 16 1.33 -4.34 3.97
C SER A 16 0.46 -4.81 2.82
N VAL A 17 0.61 -6.10 2.48
CA VAL A 17 -0.20 -6.77 1.48
C VAL A 17 -0.85 -7.96 2.16
N SER A 18 -2.17 -8.02 2.16
CA SER A 18 -2.92 -9.19 2.60
C SER A 18 -3.54 -9.88 1.40
N ASN A 19 -3.49 -11.21 1.40
CA ASN A 19 -4.14 -12.04 0.39
C ASN A 19 -5.42 -12.57 1.03
N THR A 20 -6.51 -11.82 0.89
CA THR A 20 -7.68 -11.96 1.76
C THR A 20 -8.90 -12.53 1.06
N ASP A 21 -8.86 -12.80 -0.25
CA ASP A 21 -9.99 -13.40 -0.95
C ASP A 21 -9.69 -14.77 -1.59
N ARG A 22 -10.78 -15.49 -1.85
CA ARG A 22 -10.80 -16.81 -2.49
C ARG A 22 -10.50 -16.78 -4.00
N TYR A 23 -10.34 -15.58 -4.57
CA TYR A 23 -10.15 -15.34 -5.99
C TYR A 23 -8.70 -14.89 -6.33
N GLY A 24 -7.85 -14.70 -5.32
CA GLY A 24 -6.44 -14.32 -5.46
C GLY A 24 -6.20 -12.81 -5.51
N GLU A 25 -7.21 -12.00 -5.21
CA GLU A 25 -7.10 -10.55 -5.15
C GLU A 25 -6.37 -10.13 -3.88
N LYS A 26 -5.56 -9.08 -4.02
CA LYS A 26 -4.71 -8.58 -2.96
C LYS A 26 -5.27 -7.27 -2.44
N GLN A 27 -5.23 -7.12 -1.13
CA GLN A 27 -5.47 -5.84 -0.49
C GLN A 27 -4.15 -5.23 -0.07
N TYR A 28 -3.96 -3.96 -0.41
CA TYR A 28 -2.81 -3.17 0.02
C TYR A 28 -3.28 -2.17 1.07
N ALA A 29 -2.49 -2.02 2.11
CA ALA A 29 -2.73 -1.05 3.17
C ALA A 29 -1.45 -0.27 3.48
N ILE A 30 -1.61 1.03 3.69
CA ILE A 30 -0.56 1.95 4.13
C ILE A 30 -0.96 2.47 5.52
N TYR A 31 -0.04 2.36 6.47
CA TYR A 31 -0.20 2.82 7.83
C TYR A 31 0.81 3.91 8.14
N GLN A 32 0.40 4.88 8.95
CA GLN A 32 1.26 5.87 9.59
C GLN A 32 1.21 5.64 11.11
N GLY A 33 2.24 5.01 11.65
CA GLY A 33 2.21 4.46 13.01
C GLY A 33 1.13 3.39 13.12
N GLU A 34 0.21 3.56 14.08
CA GLU A 34 -0.94 2.66 14.28
C GLU A 34 -2.18 3.06 13.47
N HIS A 35 -2.13 4.20 12.75
CA HIS A 35 -3.27 4.71 12.00
C HIS A 35 -3.30 4.17 10.56
N LEU A 36 -4.46 3.65 10.13
CA LEU A 36 -4.67 3.28 8.73
C LEU A 36 -4.84 4.54 7.88
N PHE A 37 -3.87 4.82 7.02
CA PHE A 37 -3.90 5.99 6.15
C PHE A 37 -4.68 5.71 4.86
N TRP A 38 -4.38 4.59 4.20
CA TRP A 38 -5.04 4.21 2.95
C TRP A 38 -5.11 2.70 2.79
N ARG A 39 -6.16 2.22 2.13
CA ARG A 39 -6.36 0.82 1.81
C ARG A 39 -7.22 0.66 0.57
N ALA A 40 -6.83 -0.23 -0.32
CA ALA A 40 -7.62 -0.60 -1.49
C ALA A 40 -7.34 -2.04 -1.93
N TRP A 41 -8.28 -2.61 -2.67
CA TRP A 41 -8.14 -3.88 -3.37
C TRP A 41 -7.60 -3.70 -4.79
N THR A 42 -6.90 -4.73 -5.30
CA THR A 42 -6.31 -4.72 -6.65
C THR A 42 -7.31 -4.58 -7.79
N TYR A 43 -8.57 -4.97 -7.59
CA TYR A 43 -9.64 -4.83 -8.59
C TYR A 43 -10.30 -3.45 -8.61
N GLU A 44 -9.99 -2.57 -7.65
CA GLU A 44 -10.58 -1.23 -7.62
C GLU A 44 -10.05 -0.38 -8.78
N THR A 45 -10.96 0.37 -9.40
CA THR A 45 -10.59 1.28 -10.49
C THR A 45 -9.67 2.37 -9.95
N GLY A 46 -8.52 2.57 -10.59
CA GLY A 46 -7.53 3.56 -10.16
C GLY A 46 -6.56 3.07 -9.08
N PHE A 47 -6.66 1.80 -8.65
CA PHE A 47 -5.80 1.21 -7.60
C PHE A 47 -4.31 1.52 -7.78
N LEU A 48 -3.75 1.30 -8.97
CA LEU A 48 -2.32 1.51 -9.22
C LEU A 48 -1.93 2.98 -9.12
N ASN A 49 -2.75 3.88 -9.68
CA ASN A 49 -2.48 5.32 -9.66
C ASN A 49 -2.53 5.88 -8.23
N ASP A 50 -3.52 5.44 -7.46
CA ASP A 50 -3.66 5.84 -6.05
C ASP A 50 -2.53 5.26 -5.19
N LEU A 51 -2.18 3.98 -5.38
CA LEU A 51 -1.07 3.35 -4.67
C LEU A 51 0.24 4.09 -4.96
N GLU A 52 0.55 4.40 -6.21
CA GLU A 52 1.75 5.14 -6.60
C GLU A 52 1.76 6.53 -5.97
N ARG A 53 0.65 7.27 -6.08
CA ARG A 53 0.51 8.62 -5.48
C ARG A 53 0.79 8.59 -3.98
N TYR A 54 0.17 7.68 -3.24
CA TYR A 54 0.35 7.61 -1.79
C TYR A 54 1.73 7.08 -1.41
N LEU A 55 2.30 6.14 -2.16
CA LEU A 55 3.68 5.72 -1.90
C LEU A 55 4.68 6.86 -2.14
N LEU A 56 4.48 7.71 -3.15
CA LEU A 56 5.29 8.91 -3.37
C LEU A 56 5.11 9.94 -2.25
N GLU A 57 3.88 10.16 -1.79
CA GLU A 57 3.60 11.04 -0.64
C GLU A 57 4.29 10.57 0.65
N MET A 58 4.45 9.24 0.79
CA MET A 58 5.09 8.61 1.94
C MET A 58 6.60 8.39 1.78
N GLN A 59 7.20 8.80 0.66
CA GLN A 59 8.64 8.75 0.45
C GLN A 59 9.36 9.91 1.13
N LYS A 60 10.57 9.65 1.61
CA LYS A 60 11.44 10.65 2.22
C LYS A 60 12.17 11.47 1.17
#